data_AF-A0A536J8Z1-F1
#
_entry.id   AF-A0A536J8Z1-F1
#
_cell.length_a   1.000
_cell.length_b   1.000
_cell.length_c   1.000
_cell.angle_alpha   90.00
_cell.angle_beta   90.00
_cell.angle_gamma   90.00
#
_symmetry.space_group_name_H-M   'P 1'
#
loop_
_entity.id
_entity.type
_entity.pdbx_description
1 polymer ?
#
loop_
_entity_poly.entity_id
_entity_poly.type
_entity_poly.pdbx_seq_one_letter_code
_entity_poly.pdbx_strand_id
1 'polypeptide(L)'
;MVIGLGQYLAFVGVSLLVICTPGQDTALTIRNTLLGDRRTGAATALGVSAGQATWTVATSAGLVVILTASAPLFLAIRLAGAAYLVYLGGRFLLSAIVKRDPTHV
;
A
#
# COMPACT_ATOMS: atom_id res chain seq x y z
N MET A 1 12.65 9.64 27.06
CA MET A 1 13.12 9.15 25.75
C MET A 1 12.75 10.19 24.71
N VAL A 2 13.61 11.19 24.50
CA VAL A 2 13.36 12.27 23.52
C VAL A 2 13.86 11.78 22.17
N ILE A 3 13.01 11.81 21.15
CA ILE A 3 13.39 11.49 19.78
C ILE A 3 14.45 12.51 19.36
N GLY A 4 15.66 12.06 19.02
CA GLY A 4 16.73 12.97 18.59
C GLY A 4 16.35 13.67 17.29
N LEU A 5 16.77 14.93 17.10
CA LEU A 5 16.46 15.73 15.90
C LEU A 5 16.76 14.96 14.60
N GLY A 6 17.84 14.17 14.56
CA GLY A 6 18.18 13.31 13.43
C GLY A 6 17.17 12.20 13.15
N GLN A 7 16.63 11.54 14.19
CA GLN A 7 15.57 10.52 14.02
C GLN A 7 14.25 11.16 13.57
N TYR A 8 13.95 12.36 14.07
CA TYR A 8 12.77 13.11 13.64
C TYR A 8 12.87 13.50 12.17
N LEU A 9 14.02 14.02 11.72
CA LEU A 9 14.25 14.35 10.32
C LEU A 9 14.23 13.11 9.42
N ALA A 10 14.81 11.99 9.86
CA ALA A 10 14.73 10.72 9.14
C ALA A 10 13.30 10.20 9.01
N PHE A 11 12.51 10.27 10.08
CA PHE A 11 11.08 9.93 10.06
C PHE A 11 10.33 10.82 9.06
N VAL A 12 10.49 12.14 9.15
CA VAL A 12 9.85 13.09 8.22
C VAL A 12 10.24 12.78 6.77
N GLY A 13 11.53 12.55 6.49
CA GLY A 13 12.00 12.21 5.14
C GLY A 13 11.38 10.93 4.59
N VAL A 14 11.36 9.85 5.39
CA VAL A 14 10.73 8.59 4.98
C VAL A 14 9.21 8.74 4.85
N SER A 15 8.55 9.42 5.78
CA SER A 15 7.11 9.68 5.72
C SER A 15 6.72 10.47 4.48
N LEU A 16 7.50 11.49 4.09
CA LEU A 16 7.28 12.23 2.85
C LEU A 16 7.37 11.33 1.62
N LEU A 17 8.41 10.48 1.53
CA LEU A 17 8.53 9.50 0.45
C LEU A 17 7.34 8.55 0.38
N VAL A 18 6.87 8.06 1.53
CA VAL A 18 5.70 7.16 1.61
C VAL A 18 4.41 7.88 1.22
N ILE A 19 4.19 9.11 1.67
CA ILE A 19 2.99 9.91 1.34
C ILE A 19 2.96 10.29 -0.14
N CYS A 20 4.11 10.65 -0.72
CA CYS A 20 4.21 11.01 -2.14
C CYS A 20 4.07 9.80 -3.07
N THR A 21 4.32 8.58 -2.59
CA THR A 21 4.15 7.36 -3.38
C THR A 21 2.68 6.92 -3.25
N PRO A 22 1.83 7.13 -4.28
CA PRO A 22 0.45 6.68 -4.21
C PRO A 22 0.43 5.17 -3.94
N GLY A 23 -0.20 4.79 -2.83
CA GLY A 23 -0.30 3.39 -2.41
C GLY A 23 -0.99 2.53 -3.48
N GLN A 24 -0.84 1.22 -3.38
CA GLN A 24 -1.42 0.25 -4.32
C GLN A 24 -2.96 0.37 -4.42
N ASP A 25 -3.63 0.64 -3.30
CA ASP A 25 -5.07 0.87 -3.19
C ASP A 25 -5.50 2.20 -3.82
N THR A 26 -4.74 3.27 -3.59
CA THR A 26 -4.98 4.61 -4.14
C THR A 26 -4.75 4.61 -5.65
N ALA A 27 -3.64 4.03 -6.11
CA ALA A 27 -3.33 3.88 -7.53
C ALA A 27 -4.37 3.02 -8.27
N LEU A 28 -4.83 1.92 -7.66
CA LEU A 28 -5.89 1.08 -8.22
C LEU A 28 -7.23 1.82 -8.30
N THR A 29 -7.59 2.57 -7.25
CA THR A 29 -8.82 3.36 -7.23
C THR A 29 -8.78 4.46 -8.29
N ILE A 30 -7.68 5.20 -8.39
CA ILE A 30 -7.46 6.21 -9.44
C ILE A 30 -7.55 5.56 -10.82
N ARG A 31 -6.84 4.45 -11.06
CA ARG A 31 -6.85 3.72 -12.34
C ARG A 31 -8.27 3.32 -12.74
N ASN A 32 -9.02 2.68 -11.84
CA ASN A 32 -10.36 2.18 -12.14
C ASN A 32 -11.40 3.31 -12.24
N THR A 33 -11.14 4.47 -11.60
CA THR A 33 -12.00 5.66 -11.70
C THR A 33 -11.73 6.45 -12.99
N LEU A 34 -10.47 6.49 -13.44
CA LEU A 34 -10.07 7.22 -14.66
C LEU A 34 -10.23 6.38 -15.94
N LEU A 35 -9.98 5.07 -15.89
CA LEU A 35 -10.05 4.17 -17.05
C LEU A 35 -11.37 3.40 -17.17
N GLY A 36 -12.21 3.43 -16.13
CA GLY A 36 -13.51 2.76 -16.11
C GLY A 36 -14.65 3.75 -15.84
N ASP A 37 -15.88 3.24 -15.71
CA ASP A 37 -17.04 4.06 -15.39
C ASP A 37 -17.07 4.48 -13.91
N ARG A 38 -17.81 5.56 -13.61
CA ARG A 38 -18.04 6.04 -12.21
C ARG A 38 -18.44 4.93 -11.25
N ARG A 39 -19.22 3.94 -11.72
CA ARG A 39 -19.67 2.80 -10.92
C ARG A 39 -18.52 1.85 -10.56
N THR A 40 -17.57 1.63 -11.47
CA THR A 40 -16.40 0.79 -11.26
C THR A 40 -15.41 1.43 -10.29
N GLY A 41 -15.22 2.76 -10.40
CA GLY A 41 -14.48 3.54 -9.41
C GLY A 41 -15.10 3.48 -8.02
N ALA A 42 -16.41 3.71 -7.90
CA ALA A 42 -17.13 3.65 -6.63
C ALA A 42 -17.10 2.25 -6.00
N ALA A 43 -17.29 1.19 -6.79
CA ALA A 43 -17.17 -0.18 -6.30
C ALA A 43 -15.76 -0.52 -5.80
N THR A 44 -14.73 -0.02 -6.49
CA THR A 44 -13.32 -0.18 -6.06
C THR A 44 -13.09 0.53 -4.72
N ALA A 45 -13.53 1.79 -4.59
CA ALA A 45 -13.38 2.57 -3.36
C ALA A 45 -14.12 1.95 -2.17
N LEU A 46 -15.35 1.45 -2.38
CA LEU A 46 -16.13 0.75 -1.35
C LEU A 46 -15.46 -0.56 -0.92
N GLY A 47 -14.93 -1.33 -1.88
CA GLY A 47 -14.19 -2.56 -1.58
C GLY A 47 -12.93 -2.29 -0.75
N VAL A 48 -12.13 -1.28 -1.14
CA VAL A 48 -10.95 -0.84 -0.37
C VAL A 48 -11.36 -0.40 1.04
N SER A 49 -12.39 0.43 1.16
CA SER A 49 -12.87 0.95 2.45
C SER A 49 -13.36 -0.16 3.37
N ALA A 50 -14.14 -1.10 2.83
CA ALA A 50 -14.61 -2.26 3.59
C ALA A 50 -13.44 -3.12 4.07
N GLY A 51 -12.45 -3.38 3.21
CA GLY A 51 -11.23 -4.11 3.59
C GLY A 51 -10.45 -3.41 4.70
N GLN A 52 -10.28 -2.09 4.61
CA GLN A 52 -9.62 -1.29 5.66
C GLN A 52 -10.41 -1.30 6.97
N ALA A 53 -11.75 -1.24 6.91
CA ALA A 53 -12.59 -1.37 8.10
C ALA A 53 -12.41 -2.74 8.76
N THR A 54 -12.50 -3.83 7.99
CA THR A 54 -12.29 -5.20 8.52
C THR A 54 -10.91 -5.35 9.15
N TRP A 55 -9.86 -4.87 8.48
CA TRP A 55 -8.49 -4.90 9.03
C TRP A 55 -8.37 -4.12 10.33
N THR A 56 -8.97 -2.93 10.40
CA THR A 56 -8.94 -2.07 11.59
C THR A 56 -9.65 -2.75 12.76
N VAL A 57 -10.82 -3.36 12.52
CA VAL A 57 -11.54 -4.12 13.54
C VAL A 57 -10.72 -5.33 13.99
N ALA A 58 -10.18 -6.11 13.07
CA ALA A 58 -9.37 -7.29 13.40
C ALA A 58 -8.12 -6.91 14.22
N THR A 59 -7.43 -5.85 13.82
CA THR A 59 -6.26 -5.31 14.53
C THR A 59 -6.63 -4.84 15.94
N SER A 60 -7.72 -4.07 16.06
CA SER A 60 -8.22 -3.57 17.34
C SER A 60 -8.69 -4.70 18.28
N ALA A 61 -9.22 -5.79 17.71
CA ALA A 61 -9.62 -7.00 18.44
C ALA A 61 -8.43 -7.84 18.95
N GLY A 62 -7.19 -7.45 18.65
CA GLY A 62 -5.99 -8.12 19.15
C GLY A 62 -5.34 -9.09 18.17
N LEU A 63 -5.69 -9.06 16.87
CA LEU A 63 -5.00 -9.86 15.85
C LEU A 63 -3.47 -9.65 15.88
N VAL A 64 -3.04 -8.41 16.13
CA VAL A 64 -1.61 -8.07 16.22
C VAL A 64 -0.95 -8.73 17.43
N VAL A 65 -1.66 -8.96 18.53
CA VAL A 65 -1.12 -9.62 19.73
C VAL A 65 -0.79 -11.09 19.43
N ILE A 66 -1.66 -11.77 18.69
CA ILE A 66 -1.41 -13.16 18.25
C ILE A 66 -0.21 -13.18 17.29
N LEU A 67 -0.13 -12.19 16.40
CA LEU A 67 0.96 -12.08 15.44
C LEU A 67 2.32 -11.86 16.10
N THR A 68 2.38 -10.99 17.12
CA THR A 68 3.62 -10.65 17.83
C THR A 68 4.02 -11.67 18.88
N ALA A 69 3.09 -12.50 19.36
CA ALA A 69 3.39 -13.60 20.27
C ALA A 69 4.30 -14.68 19.65
N SER A 70 4.31 -14.82 18.32
CA SER A 70 5.14 -15.79 17.60
C SER A 70 6.17 -15.09 16.72
N ALA A 71 7.42 -15.05 17.19
CA ALA A 71 8.56 -14.51 16.45
C ALA A 71 8.73 -15.11 15.03
N PRO A 72 8.65 -16.44 14.80
CA PRO A 72 8.81 -16.98 13.46
C PRO A 72 7.63 -16.62 12.54
N LEU A 73 6.41 -16.56 13.06
CA LEU A 73 5.22 -16.19 12.28
C LEU A 73 5.28 -14.72 11.83
N PHE A 74 5.63 -13.82 12.75
CA PHE A 74 5.82 -12.41 12.44
C PHE A 74 6.91 -12.22 11.36
N LEU A 75 8.04 -12.92 11.50
CA LEU A 75 9.13 -12.84 10.53
C LEU A 75 8.71 -13.37 9.16
N ALA A 76 8.04 -14.53 9.11
CA ALA A 76 7.54 -15.11 7.86
C ALA A 76 6.58 -14.16 7.12
N ILE A 77 5.62 -13.56 7.84
CA ILE A 77 4.68 -12.59 7.27
C ILE A 77 5.40 -11.34 6.79
N ARG A 78 6.39 -10.85 7.56
CA ARG A 78 7.17 -9.67 7.18
C ARG A 78 7.98 -9.89 5.92
N LEU A 79 8.63 -11.06 5.79
CA LEU A 79 9.36 -11.44 4.58
C LEU A 79 8.42 -11.66 3.39
N ALA A 80 7.27 -12.31 3.59
CA ALA A 80 6.27 -12.48 2.55
C ALA A 80 5.74 -11.12 2.03
N GLY A 81 5.44 -10.19 2.94
CA GLY A 81 5.04 -8.83 2.58
C GLY A 81 6.14 -8.08 1.82
N ALA A 82 7.40 -8.17 2.25
CA ALA A 82 8.53 -7.57 1.54
C ALA A 82 8.69 -8.14 0.12
N ALA A 83 8.62 -9.47 -0.04
CA ALA A 83 8.69 -10.13 -1.34
C ALA A 83 7.53 -9.70 -2.26
N TYR A 84 6.31 -9.58 -1.71
CA TYR A 84 5.14 -9.13 -2.46
C TYR A 84 5.28 -7.67 -2.93
N LEU A 85 5.84 -6.78 -2.11
CA LEU A 85 6.12 -5.39 -2.49
C LEU A 85 7.18 -5.29 -3.57
N VAL A 86 8.25 -6.10 -3.50
CA VAL A 86 9.26 -6.17 -4.57
C VAL A 86 8.63 -6.61 -5.88
N TYR A 87 7.76 -7.62 -5.85
CA TYR A 87 7.02 -8.08 -7.03
C TYR A 87 6.11 -7.00 -7.61
N LEU A 88 5.29 -6.34 -6.78
CA LEU A 88 4.40 -5.26 -7.23
C LEU A 88 5.18 -4.06 -7.77
N GLY A 89 6.25 -3.64 -7.09
CA GLY A 89 7.13 -2.56 -7.53
C GLY A 89 7.74 -2.85 -8.89
N GLY A 90 8.30 -4.06 -9.07
CA GLY A 90 8.81 -4.51 -10.37
C GLY A 90 7.74 -4.52 -11.46
N ARG A 91 6.54 -5.02 -11.17
CA ARG A 91 5.42 -5.04 -12.12
C ARG A 91 4.98 -3.64 -12.53
N PHE A 92 4.92 -2.69 -11.60
CA PHE A 92 4.56 -1.31 -11.89
C PHE A 92 5.61 -0.60 -12.72
N LEU A 93 6.91 -0.78 -12.42
CA LEU A 93 8.00 -0.24 -13.22
C LEU A 93 7.97 -0.79 -14.65
N LEU A 94 7.82 -2.10 -14.81
CA LEU A 94 7.70 -2.74 -16.14
C LEU A 94 6.48 -2.21 -16.91
N SER A 95 5.32 -2.09 -16.26
CA SER A 95 4.11 -1.58 -16.91
C SER A 95 4.22 -0.11 -17.31
N ALA A 96 4.92 0.71 -16.51
CA ALA A 96 5.18 2.12 -16.81
C ALA A 96 6.14 2.28 -18.00
N ILE A 97 7.18 1.44 -18.09
CA ILE A 97 8.16 1.48 -19.19
C ILE A 97 7.53 0.98 -20.50
N VAL A 98 6.67 -0.04 -20.44
CA VAL A 98 6.03 -0.63 -21.63
C VAL A 98 4.92 0.28 -22.21
N LYS A 99 4.30 1.16 -21.41
CA LYS A 99 3.20 2.03 -21.88
C LYS A 99 3.68 3.38 -22.42
N ARG A 100 4.56 3.36 -23.42
CA ARG A 100 4.85 4.50 -24.29
C ARG A 100 4.46 4.14 -25.72
N ASP A 101 3.16 4.13 -26.00
CA ASP A 101 2.68 4.28 -27.39
C ASP A 101 1.79 5.51 -27.49
N PRO A 102 2.23 6.54 -28.23
CA PRO A 102 1.45 7.73 -28.53
C PRO A 102 0.57 7.46 -29.74
N THR A 103 -0.75 7.43 -29.55
CA THR A 103 -1.69 7.63 -30.67
C THR A 103 -2.71 8.67 -30.30
N HIS A 104 -2.33 9.92 -30.55
CA HIS A 104 -3.26 10.93 -31.04
C HIS A 104 -3.82 10.45 -32.39
N VAL A 105 -5.10 10.09 -32.42
CA VAL A 105 -6.03 10.38 -33.53
C VAL A 105 -7.45 10.39 -32.99
#